data_AF-A0A3L6SF87-F1
#
_entry.id   AF-A0A3L6SF87-F1
#
_cell.length_a   1.000
_cell.length_b   1.000
_cell.length_c   1.000
_cell.angle_alpha   90.00
_cell.angle_beta   90.00
_cell.angle_gamma   90.00
#
_symmetry.space_group_name_H-M   'P 1'
#
loop_
_entity.id
_entity.type
_entity.pdbx_description
1 polymer ?
#
loop_
_entity_poly.entity_id
_entity_poly.type
_entity_poly.pdbx_seq_one_letter_code
_entity_poly.pdbx_strand_id
1 'polypeptide(L)' 'MKSLVEVQLDHNSFFGPLPDATNLVNLRVFDAAGNNLCGVPKFASTVSVDVSANPRISKPCG' A
#
# COMPACT_ATOMS: atom_id res chain seq x y z
N MET A 1 8.34 -11.80 3.45
CA MET A 1 7.41 -12.95 3.53
C MET A 1 7.19 -13.47 2.12
N LYS A 2 7.42 -14.76 1.85
CA LYS A 2 7.30 -15.30 0.48
C LYS A 2 5.90 -15.86 0.19
N SER A 3 4.96 -15.88 1.13
CA SER A 3 3.63 -16.50 0.93
C SER A 3 2.46 -15.52 0.94
N LEU A 4 2.72 -14.23 1.17
CA LEU A 4 1.66 -13.23 1.18
C LEU A 4 1.20 -12.96 -0.25
N VAL A 5 -0.09 -13.15 -0.52
CA VAL A 5 -0.70 -13.01 -1.85
C VAL A 5 -1.60 -11.78 -1.92
N GLU A 6 -2.29 -11.47 -0.83
CA GLU A 6 -3.29 -10.41 -0.77
C GLU A 6 -3.23 -9.70 0.59
N VAL A 7 -3.43 -8.39 0.54
CA VAL A 7 -3.53 -7.51 1.71
C VAL A 7 -4.74 -6.60 1.49
N GLN A 8 -5.69 -6.65 2.42
CA GLN A 8 -6.91 -5.84 2.45
C GLN A 8 -6.89 -5.02 3.75
N LEU A 9 -6.77 -3.69 3.62
CA LEU A 9 -6.65 -2.72 4.72
C LEU A 9 -7.57 -1.51 4.49
N ASP A 10 -8.44 -1.57 3.49
CA ASP A 10 -9.29 -0.47 3.07
C ASP A 10 -10.23 0.01 4.19
N HIS A 11 -10.65 1.27 4.10
CA HIS A 11 -11.60 1.92 5.02
C HIS A 11 -11.22 1.84 6.51
N ASN A 12 -9.95 2.10 6.79
CA ASN A 12 -9.42 2.17 8.16
C ASN A 12 -8.86 3.57 8.48
N SER A 13 -8.34 3.73 9.69
CA SER A 13 -7.65 4.96 10.13
C SER A 13 -6.13 4.79 10.19
N PHE A 14 -5.55 3.92 9.35
CA PHE A 14 -4.11 3.74 9.33
C PHE A 14 -3.41 5.00 8.82
N PHE A 15 -2.25 5.29 9.40
CA PHE A 15 -1.44 6.45 9.06
C PHE A 15 0.04 6.06 9.01
N GLY A 16 0.85 6.93 8.41
CA GLY A 16 2.28 6.70 8.23
C GLY A 16 2.64 6.25 6.81
N PRO A 17 3.92 5.95 6.58
CA PRO A 17 4.44 5.69 5.25
C PRO A 17 3.99 4.33 4.71
N LEU A 18 3.71 4.28 3.41
CA LEU A 18 3.61 3.01 2.68
C LEU A 18 4.93 2.24 2.77
N PRO A 19 4.88 0.90 2.93
CA PRO A 19 6.07 0.07 2.98
C PRO A 19 6.68 -0.15 1.59
N ASP A 20 7.95 -0.56 1.56
CA ASP A 20 8.56 -1.15 0.35
C ASP A 20 8.15 -2.62 0.24
N ALA A 21 7.21 -2.90 -0.66
CA ALA A 21 6.64 -4.22 -0.89
C ALA A 21 7.28 -4.95 -2.09
N THR A 22 8.34 -4.41 -2.69
CA THR A 22 8.99 -5.00 -3.88
C THR A 22 9.51 -6.42 -3.64
N ASN A 23 9.85 -6.77 -2.40
CA ASN A 23 10.32 -8.10 -2.01
C ASN A 23 9.19 -9.12 -1.76
N LEU A 24 7.91 -8.71 -1.81
CA LEU A 24 6.77 -9.60 -1.65
C LEU A 24 6.40 -10.24 -3.00
N VAL A 25 7.27 -11.15 -3.47
CA VAL A 25 7.22 -11.72 -4.84
C VAL A 25 5.91 -12.42 -5.21
N ASN A 26 5.17 -12.90 -4.21
CA ASN A 26 3.89 -13.58 -4.40
C ASN A 26 2.67 -12.68 -4.19
N LEU A 27 2.88 -11.42 -3.81
CA LEU A 27 1.80 -10.46 -3.67
C LEU A 27 1.16 -10.18 -5.04
N ARG A 28 -0.16 -10.06 -5.05
CA ARG A 28 -0.98 -9.80 -6.23
C ARG A 28 -1.95 -8.65 -6.00
N VAL A 29 -2.44 -8.49 -4.77
CA VAL A 29 -3.40 -7.45 -4.40
C VAL A 29 -2.93 -6.74 -3.14
N PHE A 30 -2.96 -5.43 -3.17
CA PHE A 30 -2.82 -4.56 -2.01
C PHE A 30 -3.88 -3.48 -2.08
N ASP A 31 -4.89 -3.58 -1.23
CA ASP A 31 -5.90 -2.54 -1.07
C ASP A 31 -5.73 -1.87 0.30
N ALA A 32 -5.52 -0.57 0.29
CA ALA A 32 -5.51 0.27 1.47
C ALA A 32 -6.27 1.58 1.23
N ALA A 33 -7.29 1.53 0.35
CA ALA A 33 -8.10 2.69 0.03
C ALA A 33 -8.75 3.30 1.29
N GLY A 34 -8.98 4.62 1.29
CA GLY A 34 -9.71 5.27 2.38
C GLY A 34 -9.00 5.22 3.74
N ASN A 35 -7.68 5.39 3.75
CA ASN A 35 -6.86 5.55 4.96
C ASN A 35 -6.20 6.94 5.00
N ASN A 36 -5.28 7.16 5.95
CA ASN A 36 -4.47 8.37 6.06
C ASN A 36 -2.97 8.10 5.79
N LEU A 37 -2.68 7.20 4.84
CA LEU A 37 -1.32 6.81 4.48
C LEU A 37 -0.63 7.88 3.63
N CYS A 38 0.70 7.86 3.67
CA CYS A 38 1.56 8.80 2.96
C CYS A 38 2.76 8.10 2.31
N GLY A 39 3.58 8.88 1.59
CA GLY A 39 4.77 8.36 0.91
C GLY A 39 4.49 7.84 -0.49
N VAL A 40 5.54 7.35 -1.12
CA VAL A 40 5.53 6.87 -2.51
C VAL A 40 5.26 5.37 -2.52
N PRO A 41 4.24 4.88 -3.24
CA PRO A 41 4.00 3.46 -3.43
C PRO A 41 5.21 2.75 -4.04
N LYS A 42 5.68 1.68 -3.39
CA LYS A 42 6.79 0.83 -3.87
C LYS A 42 6.34 -0.62 -3.93
N PHE A 43 5.82 -1.00 -5.10
CA PHE A 43 5.30 -2.33 -5.37
C PHE A 43 5.90 -2.86 -6.68
N ALA A 44 5.95 -4.19 -6.83
CA ALA A 44 6.25 -4.78 -8.13
C ALA A 44 5.12 -4.43 -9.13
N SER A 45 5.46 -4.27 -10.41
CA SER A 45 4.49 -3.90 -11.46
C SER A 45 3.38 -4.94 -11.68
N THR A 46 3.54 -6.14 -11.15
CA THR A 46 2.57 -7.24 -11.19
C THR A 46 1.50 -7.17 -10.11
N VAL A 47 1.60 -6.23 -9.16
CA VAL A 47 0.66 -6.07 -8.06
C VAL A 47 -0.43 -5.07 -8.44
N SER A 48 -1.69 -5.44 -8.27
CA SER A 48 -2.81 -4.51 -8.27
C SER A 48 -2.82 -3.74 -6.96
N VAL A 49 -2.67 -2.42 -7.02
CA VAL A 49 -2.53 -1.54 -5.85
C VAL A 49 -3.65 -0.52 -5.87
N ASP A 50 -4.50 -0.55 -4.84
CA ASP A 50 -5.45 0.53 -4.56
C ASP A 50 -5.01 1.27 -3.29
N VAL A 51 -4.63 2.53 -3.48
CA VAL A 51 -4.32 3.49 -2.41
C VAL A 51 -5.13 4.77 -2.59
N SER A 52 -6.26 4.67 -3.27
CA SER A 52 -7.20 5.77 -3.48
C SER A 52 -7.73 6.28 -2.14
N ALA A 53 -8.30 7.49 -2.14
CA ALA A 53 -8.82 8.14 -0.93
C ALA A 53 -7.81 8.27 0.24
N ASN A 54 -6.50 8.18 -0.03
CA ASN A 54 -5.43 8.54 0.91
C ASN A 54 -4.88 9.94 0.55
N PRO A 55 -5.07 10.97 1.39
CA PRO A 55 -4.83 12.38 1.01
C PRO A 55 -3.34 12.74 0.84
N ARG A 56 -2.44 11.87 1.31
CA ARG A 56 -0.99 12.11 1.37
C ARG A 56 -0.15 11.17 0.51
N ILE A 57 -0.76 10.40 -0.39
CA ILE A 57 0.00 9.59 -1.36
C ILE A 57 0.87 10.49 -2.24
N SER A 58 2.08 10.00 -2.51
CA SER A 58 3.13 10.72 -3.24
C SER A 58 3.62 12.00 -2.56
N LYS A 59 3.31 12.19 -1.27
CA LYS A 59 3.81 13.29 -0.44
C LYS A 59 4.64 12.74 0.73
N PRO A 60 5.59 13.52 1.28
CA PRO A 60 6.29 13.16 2.50
C PRO A 60 5.33 12.90 3.65
N CYS A 61 5.72 12.00 4.55
CA CYS A 61 5.07 11.80 5.85
C CYS A 61 5.67 12.82 6.83
N GLY A 62 4.85 13.75 7.32
CA GLY A 62 5.26 14.96 8.06
C GLY A 62 4.13 15.97 7.98
#